data_AF-A0AAV7P0P6-F1
#
_entry.id   AF-A0AAV7P0P6-F1
#
_cell.length_a   1.000
_cell.length_b   1.000
_cell.length_c   1.000
_cell.angle_alpha   90.00
_cell.angle_beta   90.00
_cell.angle_gamma   90.00
#
_symmetry.space_group_name_H-M   'P 1'
#
loop_
_entity.id
_entity.type
_entity.pdbx_description
1 polymer ?
#
loop_
_entity_poly.entity_id
_entity_poly.type
_entity_poly.pdbx_seq_one_letter_code
_entity_poly.pdbx_strand_id
1 'polypeptide(L)'
;MLRILTLSVLLGLVLADSAEQGTSEAKPHRGECPGVNEVTECQLIPDGDKQKCKPCENDRDCDGSFKCCSFSGQNKCLLPIFKNPCEEDNDCPELLTCCAGTCTDTCEKY
;
A
#
# COMPACT_ATOMS: atom_id res chain seq x y z
N MET A 1 58.07 3.46 -26.54
CA MET A 1 56.90 4.33 -26.27
C MET A 1 55.63 3.74 -26.89
N LEU A 2 55.11 2.61 -26.39
CA LEU A 2 53.84 2.04 -26.88
C LEU A 2 53.19 1.00 -25.94
N ARG A 3 53.42 1.08 -24.63
CA ARG A 3 52.78 0.16 -23.64
C ARG A 3 51.92 0.87 -22.59
N ILE A 4 51.73 2.18 -22.74
CA ILE A 4 50.99 3.00 -21.78
C ILE A 4 49.52 3.19 -22.22
N LEU A 5 49.18 2.84 -23.47
CA LEU A 5 47.84 3.09 -24.04
C LEU A 5 46.82 1.96 -23.85
N THR A 6 47.17 0.82 -23.24
CA THR A 6 46.24 -0.32 -23.09
C THR A 6 45.77 -0.57 -21.65
N LEU A 7 46.30 0.14 -20.65
CA LEU A 7 45.83 -0.01 -19.26
C LEU A 7 44.64 0.89 -18.93
N SER A 8 44.27 1.81 -19.82
CA SER A 8 43.08 2.67 -19.68
C SER A 8 41.75 1.92 -19.82
N VAL A 9 41.76 0.68 -20.32
CA VAL A 9 40.54 -0.12 -20.57
C VAL A 9 40.14 -0.95 -19.34
N LEU A 10 41.03 -1.12 -18.37
CA LEU A 10 40.75 -1.89 -17.15
C LEU A 10 40.04 -1.09 -16.04
N LEU A 11 39.72 0.19 -16.28
CA LEU A 11 39.00 1.06 -15.33
C LEU A 11 37.49 1.19 -15.65
N GLY A 12 36.92 0.25 -16.42
CA GLY A 12 35.54 0.33 -16.91
C GLY A 12 34.58 -0.78 -16.46
N LEU A 13 34.99 -1.73 -15.61
CA LEU A 13 34.23 -2.97 -15.43
C LEU A 13 33.96 -3.43 -13.99
N VAL A 14 34.17 -2.57 -12.98
CA VAL A 14 33.80 -2.92 -11.61
C VAL A 14 33.19 -1.70 -10.94
N LEU A 15 31.88 -1.56 -11.10
CA LEU A 15 30.88 -1.25 -10.07
C LEU A 15 29.53 -1.27 -10.82
N ALA A 16 29.08 -2.47 -11.18
CA ALA A 16 27.65 -2.72 -11.25
C ALA A 16 27.17 -2.68 -9.80
N ASP A 17 26.90 -1.48 -9.30
CA ASP A 17 26.06 -1.34 -8.12
C ASP A 17 24.66 -1.71 -8.62
N SER A 18 24.35 -3.00 -8.52
CA SER A 18 22.97 -3.43 -8.43
C SER A 18 22.44 -2.71 -7.21
N ALA A 19 21.86 -1.53 -7.41
CA ALA A 19 20.78 -1.07 -6.59
C ALA A 19 19.70 -2.13 -6.76
N GLU A 20 19.78 -3.16 -5.92
CA GLU A 20 18.66 -3.98 -5.53
C GLU A 20 17.69 -2.96 -4.92
N GLN A 21 16.91 -2.31 -5.79
CA GLN A 21 15.61 -1.81 -5.40
C GLN A 21 14.87 -3.07 -4.99
N GLY A 22 15.06 -3.46 -3.73
CA GLY A 22 13.96 -3.97 -2.94
C GLY A 22 12.88 -2.92 -3.08
N THR A 23 12.06 -3.07 -4.11
CA THR A 23 10.77 -2.45 -4.22
C THR A 23 10.04 -2.93 -2.98
N SER A 24 10.18 -2.18 -1.89
CA SER A 24 9.10 -2.11 -0.93
C SER A 24 7.96 -1.51 -1.73
N GLU A 25 7.19 -2.38 -2.41
CA GLU A 25 5.97 -1.97 -3.07
C GLU A 25 5.17 -1.24 -2.00
N ALA A 26 5.04 0.08 -2.16
CA ALA A 26 4.25 0.88 -1.26
C ALA A 26 2.84 0.28 -1.29
N LYS A 27 2.44 -0.38 -0.20
CA LYS A 27 1.17 -1.11 -0.16
C LYS A 27 0.04 -0.12 -0.43
N PRO A 28 -0.85 -0.36 -1.40
CA PRO A 28 -1.84 0.62 -1.80
C PRO A 28 -2.95 0.71 -0.73
N HIS A 29 -3.17 1.91 -0.18
CA HIS A 29 -4.24 2.19 0.78
C HIS A 29 -5.57 2.43 0.05
N ARG A 30 -6.21 1.33 -0.35
CA ARG A 30 -7.44 1.31 -1.15
C ARG A 30 -8.72 1.38 -0.33
N GLY A 31 -9.84 1.65 -0.98
CA GLY A 31 -11.18 1.73 -0.39
C GLY A 31 -11.52 3.09 0.23
N GLU A 32 -12.69 3.17 0.84
CA GLU A 32 -13.26 4.39 1.42
C GLU A 32 -13.26 4.36 2.95
N CYS A 33 -13.28 5.53 3.58
CA CYS A 33 -13.42 5.62 5.03
C CYS A 33 -14.83 5.20 5.48
N PRO A 34 -14.95 4.40 6.56
CA PRO A 34 -16.26 4.06 7.10
C PRO A 34 -16.96 5.31 7.65
N GLY A 35 -18.29 5.29 7.58
CA GLY A 35 -19.12 6.39 8.04
C GLY A 35 -19.07 6.57 9.56
N VAL A 36 -19.31 7.80 10.03
CA VAL A 36 -19.20 8.26 11.43
C VAL A 36 -20.13 7.54 12.43
N ASN A 37 -21.00 6.63 11.98
CA ASN A 37 -21.88 5.84 12.86
C ASN A 37 -21.41 4.39 13.03
N GLU A 38 -20.44 3.92 12.23
CA GLU A 38 -19.90 2.55 12.31
C GLU A 38 -18.64 2.45 13.18
N VAL A 39 -18.06 3.59 13.57
CA VAL A 39 -16.76 3.68 14.26
C VAL A 39 -16.93 3.89 15.78
N THR A 40 -18.17 3.80 16.29
CA THR A 40 -18.52 3.92 17.72
C THR A 40 -17.70 2.96 18.61
N GLU A 41 -17.08 1.93 18.04
CA GLU A 41 -16.33 0.89 18.74
C GLU A 41 -14.81 1.07 18.81
N CYS A 42 -14.24 2.22 18.45
CA CYS A 42 -12.80 2.44 18.76
C CYS A 42 -12.45 2.27 20.25
N GLN A 43 -13.44 2.33 21.14
CA GLN A 43 -13.27 2.18 22.58
C GLN A 43 -13.53 0.76 23.10
N LEU A 44 -13.93 -0.20 22.26
CA LEU A 44 -14.36 -1.54 22.69
C LEU A 44 -13.52 -2.70 22.12
N ILE A 45 -12.30 -2.44 21.61
CA ILE A 45 -11.47 -3.52 21.06
C ILE A 45 -10.56 -4.08 22.15
N PRO A 46 -10.79 -5.30 22.65
CA PRO A 46 -9.82 -5.99 23.50
C PRO A 46 -8.63 -6.43 22.64
N ASP A 47 -7.54 -5.66 22.67
CA ASP A 47 -6.14 -5.97 22.26
C ASP A 47 -5.88 -6.75 20.94
N GLY A 48 -6.90 -7.02 20.12
CA GLY A 48 -6.83 -7.99 19.02
C GLY A 48 -6.29 -7.42 17.71
N ASP A 49 -6.34 -6.10 17.52
CA ASP A 49 -5.86 -5.46 16.31
C ASP A 49 -5.28 -4.08 16.66
N LYS A 50 -4.00 -4.07 17.05
CA LYS A 50 -3.28 -2.89 17.59
C LYS A 50 -3.26 -1.69 16.64
N GLN A 51 -3.59 -1.92 15.37
CA GLN A 51 -3.60 -0.90 14.33
C GLN A 51 -4.94 -0.15 14.25
N LYS A 52 -6.05 -0.81 14.60
CA LYS A 52 -7.37 -0.18 14.56
C LYS A 52 -7.43 0.92 15.61
N CYS A 53 -7.82 2.11 15.19
CA CYS A 53 -7.95 3.30 16.02
C CYS A 53 -6.63 3.91 16.51
N LYS A 54 -5.48 3.48 15.96
CA LYS A 54 -4.19 4.19 16.11
C LYS A 54 -4.32 5.61 15.54
N PRO A 55 -3.79 6.64 16.20
CA PRO A 55 -3.73 7.99 15.65
C PRO A 55 -2.84 8.04 14.39
N CYS A 56 -3.23 8.85 13.42
CA CYS A 56 -2.53 9.01 12.14
C CYS A 56 -2.72 10.43 11.60
N GLU A 57 -1.86 10.85 10.68
CA GLU A 57 -2.02 12.07 9.90
C GLU A 57 -2.43 11.76 8.46
N ASN A 58 -1.94 10.65 7.91
CA ASN A 58 -2.24 10.19 6.57
C ASN A 58 -2.23 8.65 6.49
N ASP A 59 -2.73 8.09 5.38
CA ASP A 59 -2.86 6.65 5.19
C ASP A 59 -1.56 5.86 5.42
N ARG A 60 -0.39 6.46 5.12
CA ARG A 60 0.92 5.79 5.27
C ARG A 60 1.33 5.57 6.73
N ASP A 61 0.69 6.27 7.66
CA ASP A 61 0.89 6.04 9.10
C ASP A 61 0.14 4.79 9.58
N CYS A 62 -0.72 4.27 8.72
CA CYS A 62 -1.50 3.08 8.95
C CYS A 62 -0.81 1.83 8.38
N ASP A 63 -0.84 0.74 9.12
CA ASP A 63 -0.25 -0.52 8.66
C ASP A 63 -1.22 -1.21 7.70
N GLY A 64 -0.70 -1.98 6.75
CA GLY A 64 -1.52 -2.82 5.88
C GLY A 64 -2.45 -2.01 4.96
N SER A 65 -3.73 -2.40 4.90
CA SER A 65 -4.77 -1.75 4.09
C SER A 65 -5.56 -0.68 4.84
N PHE A 66 -5.19 -0.37 6.09
CA PHE A 66 -5.93 0.61 6.89
C PHE A 66 -5.79 2.02 6.30
N LYS A 67 -6.83 2.83 6.44
CA LYS A 67 -6.85 4.24 6.00
C LYS A 67 -6.93 5.17 7.20
N CYS A 68 -6.34 6.35 7.05
CA CYS A 68 -6.41 7.40 8.04
C CYS A 68 -7.68 8.23 7.85
N CYS A 69 -8.65 8.01 8.73
CA CYS A 69 -9.99 8.55 8.60
C CYS A 69 -10.30 9.51 9.75
N SER A 70 -11.01 10.61 9.45
CA SER A 70 -11.45 11.55 10.47
C SER A 70 -12.72 11.03 11.16
N PHE A 71 -12.62 10.79 12.46
CA PHE A 71 -13.72 10.33 13.30
C PHE A 71 -13.84 11.22 14.54
N SER A 72 -15.01 11.85 14.70
CA SER A 72 -15.30 12.77 15.82
C SER A 72 -14.20 13.84 16.04
N GLY A 73 -13.59 14.34 14.95
CA GLY A 73 -12.54 15.35 14.99
C GLY A 73 -11.13 14.82 15.26
N GLN A 74 -10.93 13.50 15.32
CA GLN A 74 -9.61 12.87 15.44
C GLN A 74 -9.35 11.95 14.24
N ASN A 75 -8.13 11.96 13.74
CA ASN A 75 -7.71 11.07 12.66
C ASN A 75 -7.24 9.73 13.23
N LYS A 76 -7.80 8.64 12.71
CA LYS A 76 -7.55 7.28 13.19
C LYS A 76 -7.44 6.30 12.04
N CYS A 77 -6.58 5.30 12.20
CA CYS A 77 -6.47 4.18 11.27
C CYS A 77 -7.69 3.26 11.39
N LEU A 78 -8.49 3.18 10.34
CA LEU A 78 -9.68 2.35 10.27
C LEU A 78 -9.59 1.37 9.10
N LEU A 79 -10.28 0.24 9.22
CA LEU A 79 -10.42 -0.67 8.10
C LEU A 79 -11.31 0.02 7.05
N PRO A 80 -10.87 0.11 5.78
CA PRO A 80 -11.66 0.73 4.73
C PRO A 80 -12.88 -0.13 4.37
N ILE A 81 -13.88 0.53 3.80
CA ILE A 81 -15.00 -0.12 3.13
C ILE A 81 -14.65 -0.24 1.65
N PHE A 82 -14.93 -1.42 1.09
CA PHE A 82 -14.72 -1.76 -0.31
C PHE A 82 -16.08 -1.80 -0.99
N LYS A 83 -16.23 -1.08 -2.11
CA LYS A 83 -17.48 -1.01 -2.85
C LYS A 83 -17.74 -2.35 -3.55
N ASN A 84 -19.00 -2.79 -3.52
CA ASN A 84 -19.45 -4.00 -4.19
C ASN A 84 -20.82 -3.76 -4.86
N PRO A 85 -21.00 -4.04 -6.17
CA PRO A 85 -19.96 -4.48 -7.11
C PRO A 85 -18.87 -3.42 -7.28
N CYS A 86 -17.63 -3.88 -7.48
CA CYS A 86 -16.51 -2.96 -7.70
C CYS A 86 -16.66 -2.27 -9.07
N GLU A 87 -16.19 -1.04 -9.18
CA GLU A 87 -16.10 -0.31 -10.46
C GLU A 87 -14.63 -0.08 -10.85
N GLU A 88 -13.76 0.07 -9.86
CA GLU A 88 -12.33 0.28 -10.04
C GLU A 88 -11.49 -0.58 -9.08
N ASP A 89 -10.20 -0.69 -9.35
CA ASP A 89 -9.27 -1.47 -8.50
C ASP A 89 -9.21 -0.95 -7.06
N ASN A 90 -9.47 0.34 -6.86
CA ASN A 90 -9.51 0.97 -5.55
C ASN A 90 -10.72 0.50 -4.71
N ASP A 91 -11.76 -0.04 -5.34
CA ASP A 91 -12.88 -0.67 -4.64
C ASP A 91 -12.52 -2.06 -4.11
N CYS A 92 -11.32 -2.57 -4.40
CA CYS A 92 -10.87 -3.89 -4.02
C CYS A 92 -9.76 -3.86 -2.96
N PRO A 93 -9.72 -4.88 -2.07
CA PRO A 93 -8.68 -4.98 -1.06
C PRO A 93 -7.32 -5.34 -1.67
N GLU A 94 -6.28 -4.72 -1.13
CA GLU A 94 -4.87 -5.07 -1.35
C GLU A 94 -4.47 -5.21 -2.84
N LEU A 95 -4.15 -6.44 -3.25
CA LEU A 95 -3.64 -6.82 -4.56
C LEU A 95 -4.74 -7.30 -5.51
N LEU A 96 -6.01 -7.27 -5.09
CA LEU A 96 -7.13 -7.63 -5.96
C LEU A 96 -7.42 -6.50 -6.95
N THR A 97 -7.80 -6.86 -8.17
CA THR A 97 -8.21 -5.95 -9.24
C THR A 97 -9.71 -6.12 -9.48
N CYS A 98 -10.38 -5.03 -9.84
CA CYS A 98 -11.78 -5.09 -10.17
C CYS A 98 -11.99 -5.69 -11.57
N CYS A 99 -12.72 -6.80 -11.66
CA CYS A 99 -13.03 -7.48 -12.90
C CYS A 99 -14.53 -7.77 -12.99
N ALA A 100 -15.21 -7.14 -13.95
CA ALA A 100 -16.64 -7.32 -14.19
C ALA A 100 -17.52 -7.22 -12.91
N GLY A 101 -17.20 -6.27 -12.03
CA GLY A 101 -17.93 -6.06 -10.77
C GLY A 101 -17.46 -6.92 -9.59
N THR A 102 -16.44 -7.76 -9.77
CA THR A 102 -15.90 -8.66 -8.73
C THR A 102 -14.40 -8.41 -8.51
N CYS A 103 -13.98 -8.37 -7.25
CA CYS A 103 -12.56 -8.30 -6.90
C CYS A 103 -11.89 -9.67 -7.06
N THR A 104 -10.86 -9.76 -7.90
CA THR A 104 -10.14 -11.00 -8.23
C THR A 104 -8.63 -10.73 -8.35
N ASP A 105 -7.81 -11.73 -8.10
CA ASP A 105 -6.35 -11.65 -8.31
C ASP A 105 -5.97 -11.76 -9.80
N THR A 106 -6.87 -12.30 -10.61
CA THR A 106 -6.68 -12.58 -12.03
C THR A 106 -7.93 -12.20 -12.80
N CYS A 107 -7.79 -11.31 -13.79
CA CYS A 107 -8.89 -10.89 -14.67
C CYS A 107 -8.63 -11.41 -16.07
N GLU A 108 -9.30 -12.51 -16.43
CA GLU A 108 -9.25 -13.05 -17.79
C GLU A 108 -10.17 -12.21 -18.69
N LYS A 109 -9.57 -11.30 -19.46
CA LYS A 109 -10.27 -10.62 -20.55
C LYS A 109 -10.40 -11.60 -21.71
N TYR A 110 -11.56 -12.22 -21.85
CA TYR A 110 -11.93 -13.01 -23.03
C TYR A 110 -12.28 -12.12 -24.22
#